data_AF-A0A4R1ULA7-F1
#
_entry.id   AF-A0A4R1ULA7-F1
#
_cell.length_a   1.000
_cell.length_b   1.000
_cell.length_c   1.000
_cell.angle_alpha   90.00
_cell.angle_beta   90.00
_cell.angle_gamma   90.00
#
_symmetry.space_group_name_H-M   'P 1'
#
loop_
_entity.id
_entity.type
_entity.pdbx_description
1 polymer ?
#
loop_
_entity_poly.entity_id
_entity_poly.type
_entity_poly.pdbx_seq_one_letter_code
_entity_poly.pdbx_strand_id
1 'polypeptide(L)'
;MPPELPQTEFFNTEALFLAEREVLGSSGADFVRDLERFALRAEMAEKSQAGIVVLEALVIFGRAGRTLDEDRWNLLANEAAAHVRKGEEEAAARLLTPHDAQLSVETLAPTVELARMVRVEGATDSQSTGRSRCAAIIAALFRALASHFAGICIEDCPADAGAVDASPEDIDAPESVSETDT
;
A
#
# COMPACT_ATOMS: atom_id res chain seq x y z
N MET A 1 -16.42 -38.66 13.53
CA MET A 1 -15.59 -37.48 13.24
C MET A 1 -15.99 -36.96 11.88
N PRO A 2 -16.51 -35.73 11.76
CA PRO A 2 -16.51 -35.07 10.46
C PRO A 2 -15.04 -34.86 10.03
N PRO A 3 -14.71 -34.95 8.74
CA PRO A 3 -13.40 -34.56 8.25
C PRO A 3 -13.19 -33.08 8.56
N GLU A 4 -12.10 -32.76 9.25
CA GLU A 4 -11.59 -31.39 9.30
C GLU A 4 -11.29 -31.00 7.86
N LEU A 5 -12.08 -30.07 7.32
CA LEU A 5 -11.71 -29.38 6.09
C LEU A 5 -10.30 -28.82 6.31
N PRO A 6 -9.36 -28.97 5.35
CA PRO A 6 -8.08 -28.30 5.48
C PRO A 6 -8.39 -26.84 5.71
N GLN A 7 -7.94 -26.31 6.85
CA GLN A 7 -7.99 -24.88 7.11
C GLN A 7 -7.32 -24.26 5.89
N THR A 8 -8.09 -23.55 5.06
CA THR A 8 -7.54 -22.76 3.98
C THR A 8 -6.66 -21.73 4.69
N GLU A 9 -5.37 -22.06 4.85
CA GLU A 9 -4.40 -21.17 5.44
C GLU A 9 -4.37 -19.96 4.50
N PHE A 10 -5.08 -18.91 4.91
CA PHE A 10 -5.35 -17.75 4.09
C PHE A 10 -4.03 -17.18 3.60
N PHE A 11 -3.97 -16.89 2.30
CA PHE A 11 -2.80 -16.31 1.68
C PHE A 11 -2.58 -14.90 2.25
N ASN A 12 -1.44 -14.67 2.91
CA ASN A 12 -1.15 -13.38 3.53
C ASN A 12 -0.60 -12.39 2.47
N THR A 13 -1.46 -11.48 2.00
CA THR A 13 -1.08 -10.43 1.05
C THR A 13 -0.01 -9.49 1.59
N GLU A 14 0.15 -9.33 2.91
CA GLU A 14 1.24 -8.53 3.47
C GLU A 14 2.61 -9.19 3.31
N ALA A 15 2.71 -10.48 3.67
CA ALA A 15 3.95 -11.24 3.54
C ALA A 15 4.49 -11.17 2.11
N LEU A 16 3.59 -11.16 1.14
CA LEU A 16 3.86 -10.93 -0.27
C LEU A 16 4.55 -9.59 -0.53
N PHE A 17 4.02 -8.49 0.01
CA PHE A 17 4.63 -7.18 -0.20
C PHE A 17 5.95 -6.98 0.52
N LEU A 18 6.10 -7.58 1.71
CA LEU A 18 7.39 -7.59 2.43
C LEU A 18 8.47 -8.31 1.61
N ALA A 19 8.13 -9.45 1.00
CA ALA A 19 9.03 -10.18 0.11
C ALA A 19 9.39 -9.38 -1.16
N GLU A 20 8.44 -8.64 -1.77
CA GLU A 20 8.76 -7.73 -2.88
C GLU A 20 9.75 -6.66 -2.48
N ARG A 21 9.56 -6.03 -1.31
CA ARG A 21 10.46 -4.97 -0.84
C ARG A 21 11.90 -5.46 -0.70
N GLU A 22 12.09 -6.65 -0.13
CA GLU A 22 13.42 -7.28 -0.01
C GLU A 22 14.06 -7.52 -1.39
N VAL A 23 13.25 -7.92 -2.38
CA VAL A 23 13.71 -8.17 -3.76
C VAL A 23 13.95 -6.87 -4.55
N LEU A 24 13.21 -5.80 -4.26
CA LEU A 24 13.28 -4.51 -4.97
C LEU A 24 14.41 -3.59 -4.46
N GLY A 25 15.00 -3.85 -3.29
CA GLY A 25 16.09 -3.05 -2.74
C GLY A 25 15.67 -1.64 -2.32
N SER A 26 16.60 -0.67 -2.38
CA SER A 26 16.51 0.67 -1.76
C SER A 26 15.59 1.71 -2.45
N SER A 27 14.64 1.31 -3.31
CA SER A 27 13.66 2.25 -3.91
C SER A 27 12.25 2.16 -3.32
N GLY A 28 12.17 2.09 -1.99
CA GLY A 28 10.88 2.05 -1.27
C GLY A 28 9.94 3.22 -1.60
N ALA A 29 10.48 4.40 -1.90
CA ALA A 29 9.70 5.58 -2.25
C ALA A 29 8.96 5.46 -3.59
N ASP A 30 9.60 4.87 -4.61
CA ASP A 30 8.95 4.66 -5.91
C ASP A 30 7.88 3.57 -5.80
N PHE A 31 8.16 2.53 -5.00
CA PHE A 31 7.20 1.47 -4.72
C PHE A 31 5.94 2.00 -4.03
N VAL A 32 6.09 2.77 -2.95
CA VAL A 32 4.98 3.43 -2.25
C VAL A 32 4.17 4.30 -3.22
N ARG A 33 4.85 5.09 -4.07
CA ARG A 33 4.18 5.95 -5.06
C ARG A 33 3.36 5.14 -6.07
N ASP A 34 3.85 3.99 -6.50
CA ASP A 34 3.12 3.13 -7.44
C ASP A 34 1.89 2.47 -6.81
N LEU A 35 1.96 2.11 -5.52
CA LEU A 35 0.79 1.66 -4.75
C LEU A 35 -0.27 2.75 -4.61
N GLU A 36 0.14 3.98 -4.29
CA GLU A 36 -0.76 5.14 -4.20
C GLU A 36 -1.43 5.46 -5.54
N ARG A 37 -0.67 5.42 -6.63
CA ARG A 37 -1.20 5.63 -7.99
C ARG A 37 -2.24 4.58 -8.35
N PHE A 38 -1.98 3.32 -8.00
CA PHE A 38 -2.94 2.25 -8.22
C PHE A 38 -4.21 2.48 -7.40
N ALA A 39 -4.07 2.80 -6.11
CA ALA A 39 -5.21 3.09 -5.25
C ALA A 39 -6.08 4.22 -5.82
N LEU A 40 -5.48 5.36 -6.20
CA LEU A 40 -6.19 6.50 -6.79
C LEU A 40 -6.95 6.10 -8.06
N ARG A 41 -6.35 5.27 -8.91
CA ARG A 41 -7.00 4.78 -10.12
C ARG A 41 -8.17 3.84 -9.81
N ALA A 42 -8.02 2.97 -8.82
CA ALA A 42 -9.11 2.11 -8.36
C ALA A 42 -10.29 2.93 -7.82
N GLU A 43 -10.06 4.04 -7.09
CA GLU A 43 -11.13 4.94 -6.60
C GLU A 43 -12.00 5.50 -7.72
N MET A 44 -11.35 5.86 -8.83
CA MET A 44 -12.01 6.43 -10.01
C MET A 44 -12.70 5.37 -10.87
N ALA A 45 -12.42 4.09 -10.67
CA ALA A 45 -12.95 3.01 -11.48
C ALA A 45 -14.47 2.90 -11.34
N GLU A 46 -15.16 2.86 -12.48
CA GLU A 46 -16.60 2.69 -12.51
C GLU A 46 -17.01 1.26 -12.14
N LYS A 47 -18.29 1.05 -11.83
CA LYS A 47 -18.81 -0.28 -11.50
C LYS A 47 -18.55 -1.31 -12.61
N SER A 48 -18.62 -0.89 -13.87
CA SER A 48 -18.30 -1.71 -15.05
C SER A 48 -16.83 -2.14 -15.13
N GLN A 49 -15.94 -1.46 -14.39
CA GLN A 49 -14.49 -1.71 -14.37
C GLN A 49 -14.02 -2.46 -13.13
N ALA A 50 -14.91 -2.76 -12.18
CA ALA A 50 -14.57 -3.42 -10.92
C ALA A 50 -13.78 -4.73 -11.11
N GLY A 51 -14.20 -5.57 -12.07
CA GLY A 51 -13.50 -6.82 -12.37
C GLY A 51 -12.08 -6.60 -12.89
N ILE A 52 -11.85 -5.54 -13.69
CA ILE A 52 -10.52 -5.20 -14.20
C ILE A 52 -9.60 -4.80 -13.04
N VAL A 53 -10.10 -3.98 -12.11
CA VAL A 53 -9.34 -3.54 -10.93
C VAL A 53 -8.86 -4.74 -10.09
N VAL A 54 -9.70 -5.75 -9.88
CA VAL A 54 -9.32 -6.97 -9.16
C VAL A 54 -8.25 -7.75 -9.93
N LEU A 55 -8.43 -7.94 -11.24
CA LEU A 55 -7.48 -8.69 -12.06
C LEU A 55 -6.11 -8.00 -12.12
N GLU A 56 -6.07 -6.67 -12.19
CA GLU A 56 -4.83 -5.93 -12.11
C GLU A 56 -4.17 -6.03 -10.73
N ALA A 57 -4.96 -6.00 -9.64
CA ALA A 57 -4.43 -6.24 -8.30
C ALA A 57 -3.77 -7.63 -8.20
N LEU A 58 -4.40 -8.66 -8.77
CA LEU A 58 -3.79 -10.00 -8.88
C LEU A 58 -2.48 -9.98 -9.65
N VAL A 59 -2.39 -9.22 -10.75
CA VAL A 59 -1.13 -9.11 -11.53
C VAL A 59 -0.03 -8.45 -10.71
N ILE A 60 -0.35 -7.37 -9.98
CA ILE A 60 0.60 -6.66 -9.10
C ILE A 60 1.14 -7.62 -8.03
N PHE A 61 0.25 -8.39 -7.42
CA PHE A 61 0.65 -9.35 -6.39
C PHE A 61 1.37 -10.57 -6.98
N GLY A 62 1.09 -10.94 -8.24
CA GLY A 62 1.40 -12.27 -8.75
C GLY A 62 2.87 -12.61 -8.88
N ARG A 63 3.78 -11.65 -9.00
CA ARG A 63 5.23 -11.96 -9.00
C ARG A 63 5.65 -12.49 -7.63
N ALA A 64 5.46 -11.64 -6.63
CA ALA A 64 5.74 -11.87 -5.23
C ALA A 64 5.04 -13.12 -4.67
N GLY A 65 3.76 -13.28 -4.98
CA GLY A 65 2.97 -14.40 -4.48
C GLY A 65 3.50 -15.75 -4.98
N ARG A 66 3.90 -15.83 -6.25
CA ARG A 66 4.52 -17.02 -6.82
C ARG A 66 5.90 -17.32 -6.25
N THR A 67 6.65 -16.29 -5.87
CA THR A 67 7.96 -16.47 -5.22
C THR A 67 7.84 -17.05 -3.82
N LEU A 68 6.79 -16.69 -3.08
CA LEU A 68 6.57 -17.17 -1.72
C LEU A 68 5.95 -18.58 -1.66
N ASP A 69 4.83 -18.77 -2.35
CA ASP A 69 4.09 -20.03 -2.39
C ASP A 69 3.25 -20.07 -3.66
N GLU A 70 3.82 -20.66 -4.71
CA GLU A 70 3.19 -20.73 -6.03
C GLU A 70 1.83 -21.45 -6.01
N ASP A 71 1.71 -22.53 -5.24
CA ASP A 71 0.48 -23.34 -5.19
C ASP A 71 -0.65 -22.56 -4.50
N ARG A 72 -0.37 -21.93 -3.35
CA ARG A 72 -1.38 -21.10 -2.66
C ARG A 72 -1.73 -19.85 -3.46
N TRP A 73 -0.74 -19.20 -4.07
CA TRP A 73 -0.99 -18.06 -4.93
C TRP A 73 -1.91 -18.43 -6.10
N ASN A 74 -1.63 -19.55 -6.79
CA ASN A 74 -2.44 -20.01 -7.91
C ASN A 74 -3.86 -20.37 -7.46
N LEU A 75 -4.04 -20.97 -6.28
CA LEU A 75 -5.37 -21.23 -5.72
C LEU A 75 -6.16 -19.93 -5.52
N LEU A 76 -5.57 -18.95 -4.81
CA LEU A 76 -6.20 -17.65 -4.55
C LEU A 76 -6.51 -16.90 -5.86
N ALA A 77 -5.56 -16.85 -6.80
CA ALA A 77 -5.74 -16.16 -8.06
C ALA A 77 -6.86 -16.79 -8.91
N ASN A 78 -6.96 -18.13 -8.91
CA ASN A 78 -8.02 -18.85 -9.61
C ASN A 78 -9.39 -18.62 -8.96
N GLU A 79 -9.45 -18.60 -7.63
CA GLU A 79 -10.69 -18.36 -6.88
C GLU A 79 -11.20 -16.92 -7.08
N ALA A 80 -10.31 -15.92 -6.94
CA ALA A 80 -10.64 -14.52 -7.19
C ALA A 80 -11.09 -14.30 -8.65
N ALA A 81 -10.39 -14.89 -9.63
CA ALA A 81 -10.79 -14.83 -11.04
C ALA A 81 -12.14 -15.51 -11.30
N ALA A 82 -12.47 -16.59 -10.56
CA ALA A 82 -13.77 -17.24 -10.66
C ALA A 82 -14.90 -16.35 -10.14
N HIS A 83 -14.69 -15.63 -9.03
CA HIS A 83 -15.65 -14.64 -8.53
C HIS A 83 -15.85 -13.49 -9.54
N VAL A 84 -14.78 -12.96 -10.14
CA VAL A 84 -14.90 -11.93 -11.19
C VAL A 84 -15.74 -12.43 -12.38
N ARG A 85 -15.54 -13.67 -12.84
CA ARG A 85 -16.35 -14.26 -13.93
C ARG A 85 -17.83 -14.40 -13.59
N LYS A 86 -18.17 -14.49 -12.30
CA LYS A 86 -19.57 -14.57 -11.81
C LYS A 86 -20.20 -13.21 -11.57
N GLY A 87 -19.45 -12.11 -11.71
CA GLY A 87 -19.91 -10.77 -11.32
C GLY A 87 -19.96 -10.57 -9.81
N GLU A 88 -19.10 -11.29 -9.07
CA GLU A 88 -18.98 -11.24 -7.62
C GLU A 88 -17.70 -10.48 -7.22
N GLU A 89 -17.49 -9.29 -7.79
CA GLU A 89 -16.20 -8.58 -7.65
C GLU A 89 -15.91 -8.16 -6.20
N GLU A 90 -16.93 -7.90 -5.38
CA GLU A 90 -16.74 -7.65 -3.95
C GLU A 90 -16.15 -8.88 -3.24
N ALA A 91 -16.64 -10.08 -3.55
CA ALA A 91 -16.11 -11.32 -2.97
C ALA A 91 -14.66 -11.54 -3.42
N ALA A 92 -14.36 -11.27 -4.70
CA ALA A 92 -13.01 -11.34 -5.23
C ALA A 92 -12.07 -10.35 -4.52
N ALA A 93 -12.51 -9.10 -4.27
CA ALA A 93 -11.73 -8.10 -3.57
C ALA A 93 -11.47 -8.48 -2.10
N ARG A 94 -12.45 -9.09 -1.42
CA ARG A 94 -12.30 -9.59 -0.04
C ARG A 94 -11.31 -10.74 0.08
N LEU A 95 -11.19 -11.60 -0.93
CA LEU A 95 -10.17 -12.65 -0.94
C LEU A 95 -8.74 -12.08 -0.94
N LEU A 96 -8.56 -10.86 -1.47
CA LEU A 96 -7.27 -10.19 -1.51
C LEU A 96 -6.91 -9.45 -0.22
N THR A 97 -7.86 -9.24 0.69
CA THR A 97 -7.58 -8.52 1.94
C THR A 97 -6.82 -9.39 2.93
N PRO A 98 -5.80 -8.85 3.63
CA PRO A 98 -5.11 -9.57 4.68
C PRO A 98 -6.07 -10.11 5.74
N HIS A 99 -5.85 -11.33 6.19
CA HIS A 99 -6.74 -12.05 7.11
C HIS A 99 -6.84 -11.40 8.50
N ASP A 100 -5.79 -10.70 8.92
CA ASP A 100 -5.69 -9.96 10.18
C ASP A 100 -6.29 -8.55 10.10
N ALA A 101 -6.72 -8.13 8.90
CA ALA A 101 -7.34 -6.83 8.68
C ALA A 101 -8.85 -6.87 8.97
N GLN A 102 -9.31 -5.92 9.78
CA GLN A 102 -10.73 -5.63 9.93
C GLN A 102 -11.19 -4.74 8.78
N LEU A 103 -12.04 -5.29 7.91
CA LEU A 103 -12.63 -4.57 6.78
C LEU A 103 -14.08 -4.18 7.08
N SER A 104 -14.38 -2.89 6.99
CA SER A 104 -15.75 -2.35 7.01
C SER A 104 -16.04 -1.60 5.70
N VAL A 105 -17.27 -1.72 5.22
CA VAL A 105 -17.72 -1.07 3.97
C VAL A 105 -19.06 -0.41 4.22
N GLU A 106 -19.17 0.87 3.89
CA GLU A 106 -20.35 1.72 4.08
C GLU A 106 -20.73 2.39 2.75
N THR A 107 -22.04 2.52 2.50
CA THR A 107 -22.54 3.26 1.35
C THR A 107 -22.80 4.72 1.76
N LEU A 108 -21.98 5.65 1.26
CA LEU A 108 -22.08 7.08 1.58
C LEU A 108 -23.11 7.80 0.69
N ALA A 109 -23.20 7.38 -0.57
CA ALA A 109 -24.14 7.92 -1.55
C ALA A 109 -24.51 6.81 -2.56
N PRO A 110 -25.53 7.01 -3.42
CA PRO A 110 -26.02 5.96 -4.33
C PRO A 110 -24.96 5.32 -5.25
N THR A 111 -23.85 6.02 -5.48
CA THR A 111 -22.73 5.56 -6.31
C THR A 111 -21.38 5.74 -5.62
N VAL A 112 -21.36 5.91 -4.30
CA VAL A 112 -20.12 6.14 -3.54
C VAL A 112 -20.11 5.22 -2.33
N GLU A 113 -19.11 4.36 -2.31
CA GLU A 113 -18.86 3.40 -1.24
C GLU A 113 -17.58 3.81 -0.53
N LEU A 114 -17.57 3.73 0.79
CA LEU A 114 -16.39 3.89 1.64
C LEU A 114 -15.95 2.51 2.12
N ALA A 115 -14.70 2.16 1.93
CA ALA A 115 -14.08 1.02 2.59
C ALA A 115 -13.06 1.55 3.61
N ARG A 116 -13.10 1.00 4.82
CA ARG A 116 -12.10 1.23 5.86
C ARG A 116 -11.50 -0.09 6.28
N MET A 117 -10.17 -0.12 6.30
CA MET A 117 -9.36 -1.27 6.66
C MET A 117 -8.48 -0.89 7.85
N VAL A 118 -8.64 -1.63 8.94
CA VAL A 118 -7.88 -1.44 10.19
C VAL A 118 -7.11 -2.72 10.50
N ARG A 119 -5.80 -2.60 10.71
CA ARG A 119 -4.97 -3.73 11.12
C ARG A 119 -4.63 -3.66 12.60
N VAL A 120 -4.67 -4.81 13.26
CA VAL A 120 -4.39 -4.95 14.70
C VAL A 120 -2.88 -4.90 14.96
N GLU A 121 -2.10 -5.54 14.10
CA GLU A 121 -0.63 -5.50 14.14
C GLU A 121 -0.13 -4.47 13.12
N GLY A 122 0.72 -3.54 13.55
CA GLY A 122 1.31 -2.50 12.67
C GLY A 122 0.49 -1.21 12.47
N ALA A 123 -0.56 -0.98 13.28
CA ALA A 123 -1.30 0.30 13.39
C ALA A 123 -1.64 0.99 12.04
N THR A 124 -1.99 0.20 11.03
CA THR A 124 -2.39 0.75 9.72
C THR A 124 -3.91 0.91 9.70
N ASP A 125 -4.37 2.16 9.78
CA ASP A 125 -5.76 2.56 9.53
C ASP A 125 -5.80 3.28 8.19
N SER A 126 -6.55 2.70 7.25
CA SER A 126 -6.68 3.25 5.91
C SER A 126 -8.14 3.27 5.49
N GLN A 127 -8.50 4.28 4.71
CA GLN A 127 -9.82 4.41 4.16
C GLN A 127 -9.75 4.91 2.72
N SER A 128 -10.72 4.50 1.91
CA SER A 128 -10.84 4.93 0.52
C SER A 128 -12.30 4.90 0.07
N THR A 129 -12.65 5.82 -0.83
CA THR A 129 -13.96 5.84 -1.48
C THR A 129 -13.86 5.33 -2.91
N GLY A 130 -14.85 4.58 -3.37
CA GLY A 130 -14.92 4.12 -4.76
C GLY A 130 -16.32 4.21 -5.34
N ARG A 131 -16.43 4.16 -6.66
CA ARG A 131 -17.74 4.09 -7.36
C ARG A 131 -18.39 2.71 -7.33
N SER A 132 -17.73 1.74 -6.71
CA SER A 132 -18.24 0.42 -6.39
C SER A 132 -17.59 -0.10 -5.11
N ARG A 133 -18.22 -1.08 -4.44
CA ARG A 133 -17.68 -1.67 -3.22
C ARG A 133 -16.33 -2.32 -3.45
N CYS A 134 -16.22 -3.07 -4.55
CA CYS A 134 -14.96 -3.66 -4.99
C CYS A 134 -13.86 -2.61 -5.14
N ALA A 135 -14.12 -1.53 -5.88
CA ALA A 135 -13.17 -0.44 -6.09
C ALA A 135 -12.71 0.18 -4.77
N ALA A 136 -13.64 0.45 -3.84
CA ALA A 136 -13.32 1.01 -2.53
C ALA A 136 -12.44 0.05 -1.71
N ILE A 137 -12.76 -1.25 -1.67
CA ILE A 137 -11.98 -2.26 -0.93
C ILE A 137 -10.55 -2.35 -1.49
N ILE A 138 -10.40 -2.46 -2.82
CA ILE A 138 -9.09 -2.55 -3.45
C ILE A 138 -8.28 -1.27 -3.23
N ALA A 139 -8.89 -0.09 -3.36
CA ALA A 139 -8.21 1.16 -3.10
C ALA A 139 -7.76 1.30 -1.63
N ALA A 140 -8.62 0.90 -0.68
CA ALA A 140 -8.28 0.86 0.74
C ALA A 140 -7.12 -0.10 1.02
N LEU A 141 -7.12 -1.30 0.43
CA LEU A 141 -6.02 -2.26 0.53
C LEU A 141 -4.68 -1.65 0.08
N PHE A 142 -4.65 -1.04 -1.11
CA PHE A 142 -3.42 -0.45 -1.64
C PHE A 142 -2.97 0.79 -0.85
N ARG A 143 -3.90 1.59 -0.29
CA ARG A 143 -3.57 2.67 0.65
C ARG A 143 -2.99 2.14 1.96
N ALA A 144 -3.53 1.04 2.49
CA ALA A 144 -2.99 0.39 3.68
C ALA A 144 -1.53 -0.03 3.46
N LEU A 145 -1.29 -0.72 2.34
CA LEU A 145 0.05 -1.15 1.95
C LEU A 145 1.00 0.04 1.77
N ALA A 146 0.59 1.08 1.03
CA ALA A 146 1.39 2.29 0.85
C ALA A 146 1.75 2.96 2.19
N SER A 147 0.77 3.10 3.10
CA SER A 147 0.98 3.72 4.41
C SER A 147 1.92 2.90 5.28
N HIS A 148 1.77 1.58 5.27
CA HIS A 148 2.65 0.66 6.00
C HIS A 148 4.10 0.79 5.51
N PHE A 149 4.33 0.73 4.20
CA PHE A 149 5.69 0.84 3.64
C PHE A 149 6.30 2.24 3.77
N ALA A 150 5.48 3.29 3.70
CA ALA A 150 5.93 4.64 3.99
C ALA A 150 6.44 4.77 5.43
N GLY A 151 5.74 4.17 6.41
CA GLY A 151 6.17 4.13 7.80
C GLY A 151 7.54 3.45 7.98
N ILE A 152 7.74 2.30 7.34
CA ILE A 152 9.03 1.60 7.43
C ILE A 152 10.16 2.38 6.73
N CYS A 153 9.88 3.06 5.61
CA CYS A 153 10.89 3.88 4.93
C CYS A 153 11.38 5.07 5.78
N ILE A 154 10.58 5.56 6.72
CA ILE A 154 10.96 6.64 7.64
C ILE A 154 11.85 6.11 8.77
N GLU A 155 11.61 4.88 9.23
CA GLU A 155 12.38 4.23 10.30
C GLU A 155 13.75 3.71 9.82
N ASP A 156 13.87 3.33 8.54
CA ASP A 156 15.14 2.88 7.92
C ASP A 156 16.08 4.05 7.53
N CYS A 157 15.69 5.31 7.75
CA CYS A 157 16.60 6.46 7.68
C CYS A 157 17.41 6.54 8.99
N PRO A 158 18.73 6.25 9.00
CA PRO A 158 19.53 6.53 10.18
C PRO A 158 19.41 8.02 10.47
N ALA A 159 19.02 8.35 11.70
CA ALA A 159 19.13 9.69 12.26
C ALA A 159 20.62 10.05 12.39
N ASP A 160 21.28 10.29 11.26
CA ASP A 160 22.63 10.82 11.20
C ASP A 160 22.68 11.93 10.15
N ALA A 161 21.96 12.99 10.45
CA ALA A 161 22.40 14.33 10.08
C ALA A 161 22.95 14.92 11.37
N GLY A 162 24.25 14.68 11.59
CA GLY A 162 25.02 15.34 12.64
C GLY A 162 24.65 16.82 12.70
N ALA A 163 24.37 17.29 13.91
CA ALA A 163 24.29 18.70 14.21
C ALA A 163 25.53 19.37 13.63
N VAL A 164 25.31 20.26 12.68
CA VAL A 164 26.36 21.12 12.13
C VAL A 164 26.68 22.13 13.24
N ASP A 165 27.53 21.75 14.18
CA ASP A 165 28.20 22.70 15.05
C ASP A 165 29.39 23.28 14.28
N ALA A 166 29.06 24.15 13.33
CA ALA A 166 30.02 25.11 12.80
C ALA A 166 29.67 26.45 13.44
N SER A 167 30.21 26.66 14.64
CA SER A 167 30.36 27.97 15.24
C SER A 167 30.87 28.96 14.17
N PRO A 168 30.26 30.15 14.01
CA PRO A 168 30.77 31.14 13.07
C PRO A 168 32.11 31.64 13.59
N GLU A 169 33.20 31.22 12.93
CA GLU A 169 34.51 31.85 13.09
C GLU A 169 34.42 33.34 12.71
N ASP A 170 35.19 34.12 13.45
CA ASP A 170 35.16 35.56 13.56
C ASP A 170 35.08 36.31 12.21
N ILE A 171 34.08 37.20 12.11
CA ILE A 171 34.02 38.25 11.12
C ILE A 171 35.10 39.27 11.49
N ASP A 172 36.24 39.23 10.80
CA ASP A 172 37.23 40.31 10.88
C ASP A 172 36.64 41.60 10.27
N ALA A 173 36.78 42.68 11.02
CA ALA A 173 36.13 43.96 10.80
C ALA A 173 36.86 44.80 9.73
N PRO A 174 36.19 45.77 9.09
CA PRO A 174 36.77 46.56 8.00
C PRO A 174 37.74 47.65 8.53
N GLU A 175 39.00 47.64 8.07
CA GLU A 175 39.86 48.82 8.18
C GLU A 175 39.39 49.91 7.22
N SER A 176 38.84 50.96 7.82
CA SER A 176 38.65 52.27 7.21
C SER A 176 40.00 52.91 6.93
N VAL A 177 40.25 53.35 5.70
CA VAL A 177 41.33 54.31 5.43
C VAL A 177 40.68 55.59 4.89
N SER A 178 40.65 56.59 5.77
CA SER A 178 40.20 57.94 5.51
C SER A 178 41.13 58.67 4.53
N GLU A 179 40.52 59.55 3.74
CA GLU A 179 41.15 60.65 3.01
C GLU A 179 42.23 61.38 3.83
N THR A 180 43.28 61.82 3.17
CA THR A 180 44.01 63.03 3.58
C THR A 180 44.45 63.82 2.35
N ASP A 181 43.86 65.00 2.22
CA ASP A 181 44.33 66.16 1.47
C ASP A 181 45.83 66.42 1.69
N THR A 182 46.59 66.70 0.62
CA THR A 182 47.50 67.85 0.44
C THR A 182 47.99 67.90 -1.00
#